data_AF-A0A3B6VNR2-F1
#
_entry.id   AF-A0A3B6VNR2-F1
#
_cell.length_a   1.000
_cell.length_b   1.000
_cell.length_c   1.000
_cell.angle_alpha   90.00
_cell.angle_beta   90.00
_cell.angle_gamma   90.00
#
_symmetry.space_group_name_H-M   'P 1'
#
loop_
_entity.id
_entity.type
_entity.pdbx_description
1 polymer ?
#
loop_
_entity_poly.entity_id
_entity_poly.type
_entity_poly.pdbx_seq_one_letter_code
_entity_poly.pdbx_strand_id
1 'polypeptide(L)'
;MNKKILSIIFSLFLVGVFSVSCSNSDKTGSTIDDSKGIEQFNGNTYVSKDSFDGTSVGLDKDAYLWISIKDGKAATLPSNDNTTEPSYLGYFSVTGAGTDYSFSLSDSSGTPNSVVGTLKFSSDGSSVTINYSKNTDDKNEIMLNKDIVCNKKQ
;
A
#
# COMPACT_ATOMS: atom_id res chain seq x y z
N MET A 1 -41.40 1.49 59.52
CA MET A 1 -41.73 2.70 58.73
C MET A 1 -40.43 3.40 58.37
N ASN A 2 -40.26 3.73 57.07
CA ASN A 2 -39.55 4.89 56.51
C ASN A 2 -38.06 5.10 56.89
N LYS A 3 -37.14 5.53 56.04
CA LYS A 3 -37.08 5.85 54.60
C LYS A 3 -35.64 6.40 54.44
N LYS A 4 -34.91 5.96 53.40
CA LYS A 4 -33.89 6.76 52.69
C LYS A 4 -32.62 7.03 53.54
N ILE A 5 -31.41 7.23 53.02
CA ILE A 5 -30.98 7.87 51.77
C ILE A 5 -29.71 7.16 51.30
N LEU A 6 -29.80 6.58 50.10
CA LEU A 6 -28.66 6.34 49.23
C LEU A 6 -28.21 7.71 48.71
N SER A 7 -27.04 8.20 49.10
CA SER A 7 -26.43 9.38 48.48
C SER A 7 -25.12 8.97 47.82
N ILE A 8 -25.23 8.68 46.53
CA ILE A 8 -24.19 8.90 45.53
C ILE A 8 -23.79 10.39 45.58
N ILE A 9 -22.49 10.69 45.49
CA ILE A 9 -21.86 11.81 44.75
C ILE A 9 -20.34 11.66 44.97
N PHE A 10 -19.59 11.20 43.95
CA PHE A 10 -18.93 12.02 42.92
C PHE A 10 -17.62 12.64 43.42
N SER A 11 -16.48 12.13 42.94
CA SER A 11 -15.54 12.91 42.11
C SER A 11 -14.13 12.33 42.09
N LEU A 12 -13.67 12.10 40.86
CA LEU A 12 -12.32 12.36 40.38
C LEU A 12 -11.17 11.57 41.02
N PHE A 13 -10.86 10.39 40.48
CA PHE A 13 -9.47 10.07 40.10
C PHE A 13 -9.50 9.21 38.82
N LEU A 14 -9.96 9.84 37.73
CA LEU A 14 -9.74 9.36 36.38
C LEU A 14 -8.49 10.08 35.84
N VAL A 15 -7.31 9.67 36.30
CA VAL A 15 -6.03 10.21 35.82
C VAL A 15 -5.35 9.15 34.97
N GLY A 16 -5.62 9.24 33.66
CA GLY A 16 -4.60 9.19 32.62
C GLY A 16 -3.74 7.93 32.52
N VAL A 17 -4.31 6.84 32.00
CA VAL A 17 -3.55 5.91 31.13
C VAL A 17 -3.96 6.11 29.68
N PHE A 18 -3.79 7.35 29.21
CA PHE A 18 -3.63 7.62 27.79
C PHE A 18 -2.15 7.42 27.46
N SER A 19 -1.71 6.17 27.39
CA SER A 19 -0.54 5.81 26.60
C SER A 19 -0.93 5.84 25.12
N VAL A 20 -1.28 7.04 24.64
CA VAL A 20 -1.04 7.42 23.25
C VAL A 20 0.47 7.46 23.10
N SER A 21 1.04 6.31 22.73
CA SER A 21 2.33 6.32 22.06
C SER A 21 2.11 6.91 20.67
N CYS A 22 1.98 8.23 20.60
CA CYS A 22 2.31 8.97 19.38
C CYS A 22 3.84 8.98 19.27
N SER A 23 4.43 7.81 19.01
CA SER A 23 5.76 7.75 18.41
C SER A 23 5.57 7.63 16.91
N ASN A 24 4.96 8.66 16.29
CA ASN A 24 5.36 8.99 14.93
C ASN A 24 6.73 9.65 15.09
N SER A 25 7.75 8.81 15.27
CA SER A 25 9.10 9.21 14.95
C SER A 25 9.07 9.54 13.47
N ASP A 26 8.98 10.84 13.17
CA ASP A 26 9.53 11.43 11.96
C ASP A 26 11.00 10.99 11.88
N LYS A 27 11.22 9.79 11.34
CA LYS A 27 12.49 9.40 10.75
C LYS A 27 12.44 9.87 9.31
N THR A 28 12.65 11.17 9.13
CA THR A 28 13.26 11.68 7.91
C THR A 28 14.58 10.94 7.72
N GLY A 29 14.56 9.91 6.87
CA GLY A 29 15.67 8.99 6.64
C GLY A 29 15.46 7.62 7.27
N SER A 30 14.39 6.90 6.91
CA SER A 30 14.36 5.46 7.13
C SER A 30 15.35 4.83 6.14
N THR A 31 16.60 4.67 6.56
CA THR A 31 17.56 3.82 5.83
C THR A 31 16.95 2.44 5.69
N ILE A 32 16.83 1.99 4.44
CA ILE A 32 16.41 0.63 4.08
C ILE A 32 17.27 -0.37 4.85
N ASP A 33 16.63 -1.39 5.38
CA ASP A 33 17.30 -2.51 6.02
C ASP A 33 17.22 -3.71 5.08
N ASP A 34 18.35 -4.06 4.47
CA ASP A 34 18.45 -5.17 3.51
C ASP A 34 18.15 -6.55 4.13
N SER A 35 18.08 -6.64 5.46
CA SER A 35 17.67 -7.86 6.17
C SER A 35 16.16 -7.98 6.37
N LYS A 36 15.40 -6.90 6.12
CA LYS A 36 13.94 -6.87 6.32
C LYS A 36 13.18 -7.13 5.03
N GLY A 37 11.98 -7.68 5.20
CA GLY A 37 11.02 -7.85 4.13
C GLY A 37 10.30 -6.54 3.82
N ILE A 38 9.21 -6.63 3.07
CA ILE A 38 8.44 -5.46 2.61
C ILE A 38 7.75 -4.72 3.78
N GLU A 39 7.66 -5.32 4.97
CA GLU A 39 7.07 -4.71 6.16
C GLU A 39 7.75 -3.41 6.59
N GLN A 40 9.01 -3.19 6.17
CA GLN A 40 9.70 -1.92 6.39
C GLN A 40 9.03 -0.72 5.69
N PHE A 41 8.14 -0.98 4.73
CA PHE A 41 7.34 0.02 4.03
C PHE A 41 5.87 0.05 4.47
N ASN A 42 5.46 -0.71 5.49
CA ASN A 42 4.08 -0.74 5.96
C ASN A 42 3.53 0.66 6.27
N GLY A 43 2.29 0.92 5.84
CA GLY A 43 1.61 2.20 5.99
C GLY A 43 1.92 3.20 4.89
N ASN A 44 2.83 2.89 3.95
CA ASN A 44 3.10 3.75 2.80
C ASN A 44 2.15 3.42 1.65
N THR A 45 1.67 4.48 1.01
CA THR A 45 0.94 4.44 -0.26
C THR A 45 1.75 5.21 -1.30
N TYR A 46 1.77 4.72 -2.54
CA TYR A 46 2.49 5.28 -3.67
C TYR A 46 1.55 5.43 -4.86
N VAL A 47 1.76 6.46 -5.67
CA VAL A 47 0.97 6.69 -6.89
C VAL A 47 1.87 7.13 -8.04
N SER A 48 1.58 6.65 -9.26
CA SER A 48 2.31 7.10 -10.44
C SER A 48 2.10 8.60 -10.67
N LYS A 49 3.18 9.33 -10.92
CA LYS A 49 3.09 10.76 -11.23
C LYS A 49 2.59 10.96 -12.65
N ASP A 50 3.15 10.18 -13.57
CA ASP A 50 2.77 10.19 -14.97
C ASP A 50 1.60 9.22 -15.17
N SER A 51 0.68 9.63 -16.04
CA SER A 51 -0.40 8.76 -16.48
C SER A 51 0.14 7.71 -17.46
N PHE A 52 -0.59 6.60 -17.58
CA PHE A 52 -0.39 5.60 -18.61
C PHE A 52 -1.73 5.27 -19.27
N ASP A 53 -1.67 4.68 -20.47
CA ASP A 53 -2.86 4.22 -21.17
C ASP A 53 -3.49 3.01 -20.45
N GLY A 54 -4.54 3.27 -19.68
CA GLY A 54 -5.27 2.28 -18.89
C GLY A 54 -6.35 1.52 -19.67
N THR A 55 -6.49 1.76 -20.98
CA THR A 55 -7.59 1.16 -21.77
C THR A 55 -7.52 -0.36 -21.83
N SER A 56 -6.32 -0.95 -21.72
CA SER A 56 -6.15 -2.40 -21.71
C SER A 56 -6.70 -3.09 -20.47
N VAL A 57 -6.85 -2.34 -19.36
CA VAL A 57 -7.42 -2.78 -18.09
C VAL A 57 -8.78 -2.14 -17.80
N GLY A 58 -9.43 -1.56 -18.83
CA GLY A 58 -10.79 -1.02 -18.75
C GLY A 58 -10.91 0.37 -18.12
N LEU A 59 -9.82 1.15 -18.12
CA LEU A 59 -9.77 2.53 -17.64
C LEU A 59 -9.62 3.55 -18.78
N ASP A 60 -9.53 4.83 -18.41
CA ASP A 60 -9.26 5.91 -19.37
C ASP A 60 -7.81 5.82 -19.88
N LYS A 61 -7.52 6.56 -20.96
CA LYS A 61 -6.16 6.69 -21.50
C LYS A 61 -5.19 7.39 -20.55
N ASP A 62 -5.71 8.13 -19.58
CA ASP A 62 -4.94 8.80 -18.55
C ASP A 62 -5.23 8.16 -17.19
N ALA A 63 -4.74 6.94 -17.01
CA ALA A 63 -4.84 6.20 -15.76
C ALA A 63 -3.54 6.31 -14.94
N TYR A 64 -3.65 6.06 -13.64
CA TYR A 64 -2.57 6.11 -12.66
C TYR A 64 -2.52 4.82 -11.87
N LEU A 65 -1.33 4.41 -11.46
CA LEU A 65 -1.13 3.17 -10.71
C LEU A 65 -0.90 3.49 -9.24
N TRP A 66 -1.80 2.98 -8.40
CA TRP A 66 -1.68 3.03 -6.95
C TRP A 66 -1.06 1.77 -6.41
N ILE A 67 -0.21 1.92 -5.40
CA ILE A 67 0.43 0.82 -4.68
C ILE A 67 0.35 1.11 -3.19
N SER A 68 -0.13 0.16 -2.38
CA SER A 68 -0.17 0.29 -0.92
C SER A 68 0.52 -0.90 -0.26
N ILE A 69 1.29 -0.62 0.79
CA ILE A 69 1.98 -1.64 1.58
C ILE A 69 1.36 -1.70 2.98
N LYS A 70 0.88 -2.89 3.35
CA LYS A 70 0.24 -3.13 4.65
C LYS A 70 0.44 -4.57 5.10
N ASP A 71 0.69 -4.76 6.39
CA ASP A 71 0.82 -6.08 7.02
C ASP A 71 1.83 -7.01 6.32
N GLY A 72 2.93 -6.43 5.79
CA GLY A 72 3.97 -7.17 5.07
C GLY A 72 3.53 -7.66 3.68
N LYS A 73 2.52 -7.01 3.09
CA LYS A 73 1.95 -7.33 1.78
C LYS A 73 1.81 -6.08 0.93
N ALA A 74 1.67 -6.27 -0.38
CA ALA A 74 1.43 -5.21 -1.33
C ALA A 74 0.01 -5.31 -1.92
N ALA A 75 -0.54 -4.18 -2.33
CA ALA A 75 -1.73 -4.09 -3.16
C ALA A 75 -1.47 -3.13 -4.31
N THR A 76 -2.03 -3.41 -5.49
CA THR A 76 -1.91 -2.54 -6.67
C THR A 76 -3.28 -2.31 -7.27
N LEU A 77 -3.58 -1.07 -7.68
CA LEU A 77 -4.83 -0.77 -8.37
C LEU A 77 -4.64 0.38 -9.37
N PRO A 78 -4.90 0.16 -10.67
CA PRO A 78 -5.09 1.23 -11.63
C PRO A 78 -6.32 2.09 -11.29
N SER A 79 -6.25 3.41 -11.46
CA SER A 79 -7.33 4.36 -11.20
C SER A 79 -7.27 5.56 -12.16
N ASN A 80 -8.41 6.17 -12.48
CA ASN A 80 -8.46 7.43 -13.23
C ASN A 80 -8.14 8.67 -12.36
N ASP A 81 -7.95 8.48 -11.05
CA ASP A 81 -7.61 9.54 -10.09
C ASP A 81 -6.26 9.24 -9.43
N ASN A 82 -5.38 10.24 -9.31
CA ASN A 82 -4.11 10.19 -8.57
C ASN A 82 -4.09 11.03 -7.29
N THR A 83 -5.23 11.62 -6.93
CA THR A 83 -5.40 12.49 -5.77
C THR A 83 -5.91 11.72 -4.55
N THR A 84 -6.88 10.83 -4.74
CA THR A 84 -7.52 10.07 -3.66
C THR A 84 -7.11 8.60 -3.72
N GLU A 85 -6.59 8.07 -2.61
CA GLU A 85 -6.26 6.64 -2.51
C GLU A 85 -7.52 5.78 -2.68
N PRO A 86 -7.51 4.79 -3.59
CA PRO A 86 -8.67 3.94 -3.81
C PRO A 86 -8.77 2.81 -2.79
N SER A 87 -9.95 2.19 -2.71
CA SER A 87 -10.13 0.93 -1.98
C SER A 87 -9.56 -0.24 -2.78
N TYR A 88 -8.54 -0.90 -2.25
CA TYR A 88 -7.91 -2.06 -2.89
C TYR A 88 -8.78 -3.32 -2.79
N LEU A 89 -8.75 -4.14 -3.85
CA LEU A 89 -9.48 -5.41 -3.90
C LEU A 89 -8.85 -6.51 -3.03
N GLY A 90 -7.55 -6.40 -2.75
CA GLY A 90 -6.84 -7.36 -1.93
C GLY A 90 -5.35 -7.04 -1.80
N TYR A 91 -4.72 -7.69 -0.82
CA TYR A 91 -3.28 -7.61 -0.56
C TYR A 91 -2.64 -8.96 -0.86
N PHE A 92 -1.51 -8.94 -1.55
CA PHE A 92 -0.77 -10.11 -1.96
C PHE A 92 0.63 -10.15 -1.35
N SER A 93 1.12 -11.38 -1.14
CA SER A 93 2.48 -11.61 -0.67
C SER A 93 3.49 -11.34 -1.78
N VAL A 94 4.67 -10.87 -1.38
CA VAL A 94 5.83 -10.69 -2.26
C VAL A 94 7.01 -11.51 -1.73
N THR A 95 7.97 -11.78 -2.60
CA THR A 95 9.23 -12.45 -2.24
C THR A 95 10.39 -11.53 -2.55
N GLY A 96 11.24 -11.25 -1.56
CA GLY A 96 12.39 -10.36 -1.70
C GLY A 96 12.82 -9.78 -0.35
N ALA A 97 13.83 -8.91 -0.37
CA ALA A 97 14.36 -8.22 0.79
C ALA A 97 14.97 -6.87 0.37
N GLY A 98 15.17 -5.96 1.34
CA GLY A 98 15.73 -4.64 1.06
C GLY A 98 14.85 -3.81 0.13
N THR A 99 15.33 -3.54 -1.08
CA THR A 99 14.59 -2.74 -2.08
C THR A 99 13.93 -3.55 -3.19
N ASP A 100 14.25 -4.84 -3.35
CA ASP A 100 13.91 -5.59 -4.55
C ASP A 100 12.99 -6.77 -4.21
N TYR A 101 11.78 -6.74 -4.75
CA TYR A 101 10.73 -7.74 -4.52
C TYR A 101 10.13 -8.24 -5.82
N SER A 102 9.58 -9.45 -5.78
CA SER A 102 8.88 -10.11 -6.88
C SER A 102 7.52 -10.62 -6.43
N PHE A 103 6.57 -10.72 -7.36
CA PHE A 103 5.25 -11.27 -7.12
C PHE A 103 4.76 -12.12 -8.29
N SER A 104 3.86 -13.05 -7.99
CA SER A 104 3.15 -13.87 -8.97
C SER A 104 1.72 -14.10 -8.48
N LEU A 105 0.74 -13.68 -9.27
CA LEU A 105 -0.68 -13.67 -8.91
C LEU A 105 -1.50 -14.42 -9.96
N SER A 106 -2.71 -14.79 -9.56
CA SER A 106 -3.75 -15.15 -10.53
C SER A 106 -4.25 -13.89 -11.25
N ASP A 107 -4.70 -14.05 -12.49
CA ASP A 107 -5.44 -13.01 -13.20
C ASP A 107 -6.90 -12.89 -12.73
N SER A 108 -7.66 -11.98 -13.33
CA SER A 108 -9.08 -11.76 -13.03
C SER A 108 -9.98 -13.00 -13.26
N SER A 109 -9.52 -13.97 -14.06
CA SER A 109 -10.20 -15.24 -14.30
C SER A 109 -9.78 -16.35 -13.32
N GLY A 110 -8.86 -16.05 -12.40
CA GLY A 110 -8.34 -17.00 -11.40
C GLY A 110 -7.18 -17.85 -11.90
N THR A 111 -6.65 -17.61 -13.11
CA THR A 111 -5.57 -18.41 -13.70
C THR A 111 -4.25 -18.13 -12.99
N PRO A 112 -3.65 -19.11 -12.26
CA PRO A 112 -2.47 -18.86 -11.45
C PRO A 112 -1.23 -18.46 -12.28
N ASN A 113 -0.35 -17.66 -11.68
CA ASN A 113 0.89 -17.18 -12.30
C ASN A 113 0.68 -16.44 -13.64
N SER A 114 -0.38 -15.65 -13.73
CA SER A 114 -0.77 -14.93 -14.95
C SER A 114 -0.55 -13.42 -14.86
N VAL A 115 -0.32 -12.91 -13.65
CA VAL A 115 0.20 -11.56 -13.41
C VAL A 115 1.48 -11.67 -12.60
N VAL A 116 2.63 -11.37 -13.22
CA VAL A 116 3.97 -11.55 -12.66
C VAL A 116 4.73 -10.25 -12.83
N GLY A 117 5.46 -9.85 -11.80
CA GLY A 117 6.24 -8.63 -11.85
C GLY A 117 7.16 -8.44 -10.66
N THR A 118 7.74 -7.25 -10.62
CA THR A 118 8.67 -6.82 -9.58
C THR A 118 8.24 -5.50 -8.99
N LEU A 119 8.61 -5.28 -7.72
CA LEU A 119 8.55 -3.99 -7.05
C LEU A 119 9.98 -3.64 -6.64
N LYS A 120 10.45 -2.47 -7.08
CA LYS A 120 11.77 -1.95 -6.73
C LYS A 120 11.64 -0.60 -6.04
N PHE A 121 11.87 -0.58 -4.74
CA PHE A 121 11.84 0.64 -3.94
C PHE A 121 13.12 1.46 -4.14
N SER A 122 13.01 2.78 -4.10
CA SER A 122 14.20 3.62 -4.01
C SER A 122 14.87 3.44 -2.65
N SER A 123 16.17 3.70 -2.58
CA SER A 123 16.99 3.53 -1.36
C SER A 123 16.57 4.41 -0.18
N ASP A 124 15.75 5.43 -0.42
CA ASP A 124 15.16 6.32 0.57
C ASP A 124 13.67 6.01 0.84
N GLY A 125 13.10 5.01 0.16
CA GLY A 125 11.69 4.64 0.24
C GLY A 125 10.72 5.70 -0.28
N SER A 126 11.21 6.71 -1.02
CA SER A 126 10.36 7.79 -1.57
C SER A 126 9.59 7.38 -2.82
N SER A 127 10.00 6.30 -3.47
CA SER A 127 9.35 5.77 -4.67
C SER A 127 9.42 4.24 -4.75
N VAL A 128 8.56 3.68 -5.57
CA VAL A 128 8.58 2.27 -5.96
C VAL A 128 8.36 2.19 -7.47
N THR A 129 9.20 1.43 -8.15
CA THR A 129 9.04 1.10 -9.56
C THR A 129 8.42 -0.28 -9.67
N ILE A 130 7.33 -0.40 -10.42
CA ILE A 130 6.72 -1.68 -10.74
C ILE A 130 6.95 -2.00 -12.21
N ASN A 131 7.30 -3.25 -12.49
CA ASN A 131 7.45 -3.77 -13.84
C ASN A 131 6.74 -5.12 -13.94
N TYR A 132 5.80 -5.22 -14.87
CA TYR A 132 5.08 -6.46 -15.17
C TYR A 132 5.83 -7.22 -16.27
N SER A 133 6.32 -8.42 -15.98
CA SER A 133 6.91 -9.32 -16.97
C SER A 133 5.87 -10.26 -17.59
N LYS A 134 4.70 -10.36 -16.95
CA LYS A 134 3.50 -11.05 -17.48
C LYS A 134 2.26 -10.38 -16.90
N ASN A 135 1.25 -10.10 -17.72
CA ASN A 135 -0.04 -9.63 -17.24
C ASN A 135 -1.14 -9.99 -18.25
N THR A 136 -1.89 -11.05 -18.00
CA THR A 136 -2.98 -11.49 -18.91
C THR A 136 -4.25 -10.62 -18.79
N ASP A 137 -4.38 -9.83 -17.72
CA ASP A 137 -5.46 -8.84 -17.60
C ASP A 137 -5.20 -7.62 -18.50
N ASP A 138 -3.94 -7.34 -18.85
CA ASP A 138 -3.53 -6.32 -19.81
C ASP A 138 -3.64 -6.87 -21.24
N LYS A 139 -4.86 -6.87 -21.78
CA LYS A 139 -5.20 -7.51 -23.07
C LYS A 139 -4.39 -7.02 -24.27
N ASN A 140 -3.87 -5.81 -24.20
CA ASN A 140 -3.11 -5.17 -25.27
C ASN A 140 -1.62 -5.03 -24.93
N GLU A 141 -1.17 -5.64 -23.82
CA GLU A 141 0.22 -5.63 -23.35
C GLU A 141 0.81 -4.21 -23.22
N ILE A 142 -0.04 -3.23 -22.89
CA ILE A 142 0.36 -1.82 -22.82
C ILE A 142 1.29 -1.56 -21.63
N MET A 143 1.11 -2.27 -20.52
CA MET A 143 1.88 -2.14 -19.28
C MET A 143 3.05 -3.13 -19.20
N LEU A 144 3.09 -4.11 -20.10
CA LEU A 144 4.09 -5.17 -20.09
C LEU A 144 5.50 -4.64 -20.36
N ASN A 145 6.48 -5.08 -19.56
CA ASN A 145 7.90 -4.72 -19.63
C ASN A 145 8.16 -3.20 -19.59
N LYS A 146 7.27 -2.43 -18.96
CA LYS A 146 7.44 -1.01 -18.72
C LYS A 146 7.62 -0.75 -17.23
N ASP A 147 8.54 0.15 -16.94
CA ASP A 147 8.72 0.67 -15.59
C ASP A 147 7.66 1.74 -15.34
N ILE A 148 6.83 1.51 -14.33
CA ILE A 148 5.88 2.50 -13.82
C ILE A 148 6.41 2.97 -12.47
N VAL A 149 6.82 4.22 -12.39
CA VAL A 149 7.38 4.81 -11.18
C VAL A 149 6.27 5.47 -10.37
N CYS A 150 6.04 4.97 -9.16
CA CYS A 150 5.07 5.49 -8.20
C CYS A 150 5.80 6.19 -7.06
N ASN A 151 5.45 7.45 -6.78
CA ASN A 151 6.02 8.22 -5.69
C ASN A 151 5.16 8.08 -4.44
N LYS A 152 5.80 8.09 -3.27
CA LYS A 152 5.12 8.04 -1.98
C LYS A 152 4.15 9.21 -1.87
N LYS A 153 2.88 8.90 -1.60
CA LYS A 153 1.85 9.88 -1.32
C LYS A 153 2.05 10.39 0.11
N GLN A 154 2.09 11.71 0.25
CA GLN A 154 2.15 12.40 1.55
C GLN A 154 0.78 12.45 2.20
#